data_AF-A0AA39UCI2-F1
#
_entry.id   AF-A0AA39UCI2-F1
#
_cell.length_a   1.000
_cell.length_b   1.000
_cell.length_c   1.000
_cell.angle_alpha   90.00
_cell.angle_beta   90.00
_cell.angle_gamma   90.00
#
_symmetry.space_group_name_H-M   'P 1'
#
loop_
_entity.id
_entity.type
_entity.pdbx_description
1 polymer ?
#
loop_
_entity_poly.entity_id
_entity_poly.type
_entity_poly.pdbx_seq_one_letter_code
_entity_poly.pdbx_strand_id
1 'polypeptide(L)'
;MQYYDRLSIIISQEIDMGKDPESFIAMLIGLHLLSLEKHGIHSIIEDAILSDYTNYTQEHRYNTLFEGRKQTLKKADGTSMTFTLKKIIFRQPRIIGWDTCVIEATAEDCEEWKGVETVVKISWQAKSHSSEKDFMDDVKKAVDKDHASHHWVADHLPNILLSQDFEMAKDSPQARLKEYFDTASYVDGDSFKYESRVCHIMVREKLYLITSLCEPRHYAQGIFDILQVHRWVYDHARIIHRDISMTNLMWRKRNGVICGVLNDFDLSSRHDRESASALRRTGMGPYLACDLLKEDLPVHIYRHDIESIFNVLVLLCCSNKV
;
A
#
# COMPACT_ATOMS: atom_id res chain seq x y z
N MET A 1 -1.43 -28.63 -9.30
CA MET A 1 -1.48 -27.74 -8.11
C MET A 1 -1.30 -26.29 -8.54
N GLN A 2 -2.06 -25.35 -7.96
CA GLN A 2 -1.91 -23.91 -8.20
C GLN A 2 -1.21 -23.26 -7.01
N TYR A 3 -0.18 -22.46 -7.25
CA TYR A 3 0.54 -21.68 -6.25
C TYR A 3 0.45 -20.18 -6.58
N TYR A 4 0.22 -19.37 -5.56
CA TYR A 4 -0.03 -17.94 -5.67
C TYR A 4 1.03 -17.18 -4.89
N ASP A 5 1.83 -16.35 -5.57
CA ASP A 5 2.99 -15.67 -4.96
C ASP A 5 2.86 -14.14 -4.94
N ARG A 6 1.65 -13.62 -5.17
CA ARG A 6 1.30 -12.19 -5.31
C ARG A 6 1.83 -11.52 -6.59
N LEU A 7 2.72 -12.15 -7.35
CA LEU A 7 3.15 -11.69 -8.68
C LEU A 7 2.39 -12.43 -9.79
N SER A 8 2.23 -13.73 -9.64
CA SER A 8 1.76 -14.64 -10.68
C SER A 8 0.99 -15.83 -10.09
N ILE A 9 0.32 -16.57 -10.97
CA ILE A 9 -0.31 -17.85 -10.64
C ILE A 9 0.53 -18.93 -11.33
N ILE A 10 1.08 -19.83 -10.53
CA ILE A 10 1.93 -20.91 -11.01
C ILE A 10 1.13 -22.19 -10.98
N ILE A 11 1.04 -22.83 -12.14
CA ILE A 11 0.25 -24.04 -12.32
C ILE A 11 1.24 -25.16 -12.66
N SER A 12 1.34 -26.14 -11.76
CA SER A 12 2.07 -27.38 -12.03
C SER A 12 1.26 -28.29 -12.95
N GLN A 13 1.95 -29.21 -13.61
CA GLN A 13 1.31 -30.34 -14.30
C GLN A 13 0.39 -31.11 -13.35
N GLU A 14 -0.64 -31.71 -13.91
CA GLU A 14 -1.59 -32.52 -13.15
C GLU A 14 -0.89 -33.79 -12.65
N ILE A 15 -1.13 -34.13 -11.39
CA ILE A 15 -0.71 -35.40 -10.80
C ILE A 15 -1.94 -36.31 -10.80
N ASP A 16 -1.90 -37.38 -11.58
CA ASP A 16 -2.95 -38.40 -11.63
C ASP A 16 -2.75 -39.37 -10.45
N MET A 17 -3.55 -39.20 -9.40
CA MET A 17 -3.46 -40.02 -8.18
C MET A 17 -3.69 -41.52 -8.43
N GLY A 18 -4.41 -41.89 -9.51
CA GLY A 18 -4.67 -43.28 -9.85
C GLY A 18 -3.49 -43.95 -10.57
N LYS A 19 -2.65 -43.17 -11.24
CA LYS A 19 -1.49 -43.66 -12.00
C LYS A 19 -0.15 -43.41 -11.32
N ASP A 20 -0.06 -42.35 -10.51
CA ASP A 20 1.16 -41.95 -9.80
C ASP A 20 0.86 -41.61 -8.33
N PRO A 21 0.46 -42.60 -7.52
CA PRO A 21 0.19 -42.39 -6.10
C PRO A 21 1.46 -42.02 -5.31
N GLU A 22 2.64 -42.44 -5.78
CA GLU A 22 3.91 -42.16 -5.11
C GLU A 22 4.27 -40.68 -5.15
N SER A 23 4.18 -40.02 -6.31
CA SER A 23 4.40 -38.57 -6.42
C SER A 23 3.39 -37.78 -5.61
N PHE A 24 2.13 -38.22 -5.56
CA PHE A 24 1.12 -37.57 -4.74
C PHE A 24 1.46 -37.65 -3.24
N ILE A 25 1.84 -38.83 -2.74
CA ILE A 25 2.26 -39.02 -1.34
C ILE A 25 3.52 -38.21 -1.04
N ALA A 26 4.51 -38.23 -1.93
CA ALA A 26 5.75 -37.47 -1.79
C ALA A 26 5.46 -35.96 -1.71
N MET A 27 4.53 -35.44 -2.51
CA MET A 27 4.08 -34.05 -2.45
C MET A 27 3.47 -33.72 -1.09
N LEU A 28 2.56 -34.56 -0.55
CA LEU A 28 1.95 -34.33 0.76
C LEU A 28 2.97 -34.35 1.90
N ILE A 29 3.89 -35.32 1.89
CA ILE A 29 4.99 -35.39 2.86
C ILE A 29 5.86 -34.13 2.72
N GLY A 30 6.22 -33.76 1.50
CA GLY A 30 6.99 -32.56 1.20
C GLY A 30 6.34 -31.32 1.79
N LEU A 31 5.05 -31.10 1.54
CA LEU A 31 4.29 -29.97 2.08
C LEU A 31 4.22 -29.98 3.62
N HIS A 32 4.10 -31.15 4.24
CA HIS A 32 4.03 -31.26 5.70
C HIS A 32 5.35 -30.90 6.40
N LEU A 33 6.49 -31.10 5.73
CA LEU A 33 7.83 -30.85 6.28
C LEU A 33 8.30 -29.39 6.16
N LEU A 34 7.56 -28.53 5.47
CA LEU A 34 7.92 -27.12 5.29
C LEU A 34 7.54 -26.30 6.53
N SER A 35 8.41 -25.37 6.91
CA SER A 35 8.05 -24.28 7.82
C SER A 35 7.11 -23.30 7.13
N LEU A 36 6.47 -22.40 7.89
CA LEU A 36 5.59 -21.36 7.34
C LEU A 36 6.30 -20.50 6.28
N GLU A 37 7.54 -20.11 6.53
CA GLU A 37 8.33 -19.33 5.56
C GLU A 37 8.62 -20.13 4.28
N LYS A 38 8.80 -21.45 4.40
CA LYS A 38 8.96 -22.37 3.27
C LYS A 38 7.63 -22.69 2.57
N HIS A 39 6.47 -22.42 3.20
CA HIS A 39 5.18 -22.32 2.51
C HIS A 39 4.98 -20.97 1.82
N GLY A 40 5.90 -20.02 2.00
CA GLY A 40 5.81 -18.66 1.48
C GLY A 40 4.96 -17.72 2.34
N ILE A 41 4.73 -18.06 3.61
CA ILE A 41 3.98 -17.25 4.59
C ILE A 41 4.97 -16.40 5.39
N HIS A 42 4.75 -15.09 5.47
CA HIS A 42 5.55 -14.21 6.33
C HIS A 42 5.20 -14.45 7.80
N SER A 43 6.18 -14.80 8.62
CA SER A 43 6.08 -14.97 10.07
C SER A 43 5.87 -13.66 10.85
N ILE A 44 5.79 -12.52 10.17
CA ILE A 44 5.83 -11.20 10.79
C ILE A 44 4.52 -10.73 11.43
N ILE A 45 3.39 -11.16 10.87
CA ILE A 45 2.09 -10.82 11.42
C ILE A 45 1.69 -12.00 12.26
N GLU A 46 1.49 -11.78 13.56
CA GLU A 46 0.99 -12.80 14.48
C GLU A 46 -0.29 -13.42 13.87
N ASP A 47 -0.21 -14.72 13.56
CA ASP A 47 -0.92 -15.27 12.42
C ASP A 47 -2.41 -15.51 12.72
N ALA A 48 -3.24 -14.61 12.19
CA ALA A 48 -4.67 -14.63 12.39
C ALA A 48 -5.39 -15.82 11.78
N ILE A 49 -4.87 -16.28 10.65
CA ILE A 49 -5.55 -17.21 9.77
C ILE A 49 -5.12 -18.63 10.16
N LEU A 50 -3.85 -18.83 10.51
CA LEU A 50 -3.35 -20.13 10.94
C LEU A 50 -3.68 -20.49 12.39
N SER A 51 -3.86 -19.52 13.30
CA SER A 51 -4.22 -19.84 14.69
C SER A 51 -5.71 -20.20 14.87
N ASP A 52 -6.57 -19.80 13.93
CA ASP A 52 -8.04 -19.80 14.09
C ASP A 52 -8.77 -20.48 12.91
N TYR A 53 -8.07 -21.25 12.07
CA TYR A 53 -8.61 -21.86 10.84
C TYR A 53 -9.83 -22.77 11.07
N THR A 54 -9.98 -23.34 12.26
CA THR A 54 -11.12 -24.18 12.65
C THR A 54 -12.37 -23.39 13.05
N ASN A 55 -12.23 -22.09 13.34
CA ASN A 55 -13.29 -21.21 13.84
C ASN A 55 -13.76 -20.17 12.80
N TYR A 56 -13.43 -20.38 11.52
CA TYR A 56 -13.66 -19.42 10.44
C TYR A 56 -15.14 -19.39 9.98
N THR A 57 -16.04 -18.88 10.83
CA THR A 57 -17.45 -18.62 10.46
C THR A 57 -17.68 -17.16 10.06
N GLN A 58 -18.60 -16.96 9.10
CA GLN A 58 -18.64 -15.84 8.16
C GLN A 58 -18.98 -14.44 8.74
N GLU A 59 -18.49 -13.43 8.03
CA GLU A 59 -18.73 -11.97 8.11
C GLU A 59 -18.15 -11.18 9.29
N HIS A 60 -18.36 -11.58 10.54
CA HIS A 60 -18.05 -10.69 11.68
C HIS A 60 -16.56 -10.56 12.00
N ARG A 61 -15.71 -11.51 11.56
CA ARG A 61 -14.27 -11.53 11.84
C ARG A 61 -13.36 -10.91 10.78
N TYR A 62 -13.87 -10.50 9.61
CA TYR A 62 -13.00 -9.94 8.57
C TYR A 62 -12.35 -8.63 9.04
N ASN A 63 -13.12 -7.77 9.72
CA ASN A 63 -12.64 -6.47 10.21
C ASN A 63 -11.89 -6.59 11.54
N THR A 64 -12.11 -7.63 12.33
CA THR A 64 -11.45 -7.83 13.63
C THR A 64 -10.29 -8.82 13.56
N LEU A 65 -9.89 -9.21 12.33
CA LEU A 65 -8.90 -10.25 12.09
C LEU A 65 -7.61 -10.06 12.89
N PHE A 66 -7.17 -8.82 13.10
CA PHE A 66 -5.93 -8.46 13.80
C PHE A 66 -6.14 -7.92 15.22
N GLU A 67 -7.38 -7.87 15.71
CA GLU A 67 -7.70 -7.21 16.96
C GLU A 67 -7.02 -7.88 18.17
N GLY A 68 -6.33 -7.08 18.98
CA GLY A 68 -5.58 -7.52 20.16
C GLY A 68 -4.18 -8.08 19.88
N ARG A 69 -3.81 -8.28 18.61
CA ARG A 69 -2.48 -8.80 18.25
C ARG A 69 -1.42 -7.73 18.29
N LYS A 70 -0.17 -8.15 18.43
CA LYS A 70 0.97 -7.24 18.53
C LYS A 70 1.79 -7.24 17.25
N GLN A 71 2.14 -6.05 16.78
CA GLN A 71 3.11 -5.84 15.72
C GLN A 71 4.29 -5.08 16.29
N THR A 72 5.47 -5.67 16.26
CA THR A 72 6.72 -5.00 16.64
C THR A 72 7.49 -4.59 15.39
N LEU A 73 7.97 -3.35 15.38
CA LEU A 73 8.79 -2.76 14.33
C LEU A 73 10.00 -2.08 14.97
N LYS A 74 11.05 -1.80 14.19
CA LYS A 74 12.28 -1.17 14.66
C LYS A 74 12.42 0.24 14.09
N LYS A 75 12.69 1.21 14.96
CA LYS A 75 13.14 2.56 14.59
C LYS A 75 14.52 2.50 13.91
N ALA A 76 14.89 3.59 13.25
CA ALA A 76 16.19 3.73 12.59
C ALA A 76 17.39 3.60 13.55
N ASP A 77 17.20 3.95 14.83
CA ASP A 77 18.18 3.79 15.90
C ASP A 77 18.23 2.35 16.47
N GLY A 78 17.41 1.42 15.94
CA GLY A 78 17.30 0.04 16.39
C GLY A 78 16.30 -0.19 17.52
N THR A 79 15.69 0.86 18.08
CA THR A 79 14.70 0.74 19.16
C THR A 79 13.46 0.01 18.68
N SER A 80 13.05 -1.04 19.41
CA SER A 80 11.82 -1.77 19.14
C SER A 80 10.60 -1.00 19.63
N MET A 81 9.61 -0.86 18.76
CA MET A 81 8.30 -0.26 19.03
C MET A 81 7.22 -1.30 18.81
N THR A 82 6.34 -1.49 19.79
CA THR A 82 5.24 -2.45 19.69
C THR A 82 3.91 -1.72 19.57
N PHE A 83 3.06 -2.25 18.70
CA PHE A 83 1.73 -1.72 18.41
C PHE A 83 0.69 -2.80 18.63
N THR A 84 -0.33 -2.48 19.40
CA THR A 84 -1.51 -3.33 19.55
C THR A 84 -2.49 -2.98 18.43
N LEU A 85 -2.72 -3.97 17.57
CA LEU A 85 -3.61 -3.88 16.42
C LEU A 85 -5.07 -3.97 16.85
N LYS A 86 -5.94 -3.25 16.13
CA LYS A 86 -7.39 -3.16 16.37
C LYS A 86 -8.14 -3.64 15.12
N LYS A 87 -9.18 -2.91 14.72
CA LYS A 87 -9.97 -3.20 13.54
C LYS A 87 -9.27 -2.78 12.25
N ILE A 88 -9.51 -3.54 11.19
CA ILE A 88 -9.22 -3.17 9.81
C ILE A 88 -10.16 -2.03 9.40
N ILE A 89 -9.59 -0.95 8.88
CA ILE A 89 -10.34 0.20 8.35
C ILE A 89 -10.32 0.26 6.82
N PHE A 90 -9.36 -0.41 6.19
CA PHE A 90 -9.30 -0.56 4.74
C PHE A 90 -8.59 -1.86 4.38
N ARG A 91 -9.11 -2.58 3.38
CA ARG A 91 -8.45 -3.75 2.82
C ARG A 91 -8.80 -3.89 1.36
N GLN A 92 -7.79 -4.18 0.55
CA GLN A 92 -7.94 -4.48 -0.87
C GLN A 92 -7.37 -5.87 -1.15
N PRO A 93 -8.14 -6.94 -0.91
CA PRO A 93 -7.66 -8.30 -1.09
C PRO A 93 -7.33 -8.54 -2.56
N ARG A 94 -6.10 -8.97 -2.85
CA ARG A 94 -5.66 -9.28 -4.21
C ARG A 94 -4.84 -10.57 -4.25
N ILE A 95 -5.19 -11.44 -5.20
CA ILE A 95 -4.39 -12.63 -5.54
C ILE A 95 -3.07 -12.21 -6.21
N ILE A 96 -3.13 -11.22 -7.10
CA ILE A 96 -1.98 -10.58 -7.75
C ILE A 96 -1.97 -9.09 -7.42
N GLY A 97 -0.84 -8.56 -6.96
CA GLY A 97 -0.67 -7.16 -6.56
C GLY A 97 -0.29 -7.03 -5.09
N TRP A 98 -0.57 -5.86 -4.51
CA TRP A 98 0.01 -5.46 -3.23
C TRP A 98 -0.75 -5.91 -1.98
N ASP A 99 -2.00 -6.37 -2.11
CA ASP A 99 -2.84 -6.82 -0.99
C ASP A 99 -2.81 -5.86 0.21
N THR A 100 -3.08 -4.59 -0.05
CA THR A 100 -2.96 -3.52 0.95
C THR A 100 -4.00 -3.69 2.06
N CYS A 101 -3.54 -3.64 3.29
CA CYS A 101 -4.36 -3.68 4.50
C CYS A 101 -3.99 -2.51 5.42
N VAL A 102 -4.99 -1.81 5.96
CA VAL A 102 -4.80 -0.71 6.91
C VAL A 102 -5.61 -1.00 8.17
N ILE A 103 -4.92 -1.01 9.30
CA ILE A 103 -5.41 -1.49 10.58
C ILE A 103 -5.23 -0.37 11.61
N GLU A 104 -6.27 -0.06 12.39
CA GLU A 104 -6.11 0.84 13.54
C GLU A 104 -5.13 0.24 14.55
N ALA A 105 -4.31 1.08 15.18
CA ALA A 105 -3.32 0.62 16.13
C ALA A 105 -3.16 1.60 17.30
N THR A 106 -2.58 1.12 18.39
CA THR A 106 -2.11 1.93 19.51
C THR A 106 -0.67 1.53 19.82
N ALA A 107 0.22 2.52 19.89
CA ALA A 107 1.60 2.30 20.31
C ALA A 107 1.63 1.95 21.80
N GLU A 108 2.32 0.86 22.15
CA GLU A 108 2.59 0.49 23.54
C GLU A 108 3.80 1.27 24.05
N ASP A 109 3.73 1.77 25.29
CA ASP A 109 4.84 2.37 26.05
C ASP A 109 5.65 3.44 25.27
N CYS A 110 4.97 4.23 24.44
CA CYS A 110 5.57 5.30 23.65
C CYS A 110 5.09 6.68 24.14
N GLU A 111 5.88 7.35 24.98
CA GLU A 111 5.55 8.72 25.42
C GLU A 111 5.52 9.71 24.25
N GLU A 112 6.36 9.51 23.23
CA GLU A 112 6.41 10.36 22.02
C GLU A 112 5.08 10.37 21.25
N TRP A 113 4.38 9.22 21.20
CA TRP A 113 3.15 9.06 20.43
C TRP A 113 1.92 8.83 21.32
N LYS A 114 2.04 9.20 22.60
CA LYS A 114 0.96 9.05 23.57
C LYS A 114 -0.24 9.91 23.17
N GLY A 115 -1.38 9.25 22.99
CA GLY A 115 -2.61 9.91 22.54
C GLY A 115 -2.69 10.19 21.03
N VAL A 116 -1.66 9.83 20.25
CA VAL A 116 -1.73 9.86 18.79
C VAL A 116 -2.50 8.64 18.31
N GLU A 117 -3.62 8.85 17.61
CA GLU A 117 -4.28 7.77 16.90
C GLU A 117 -3.40 7.33 15.72
N THR A 118 -3.04 6.05 15.67
CA THR A 118 -2.19 5.52 14.61
C THR A 118 -2.89 4.42 13.83
N VAL A 119 -2.39 4.17 12.62
CA VAL A 119 -2.76 3.04 11.79
C VAL A 119 -1.51 2.36 11.26
N VAL A 120 -1.58 1.04 11.13
CA VAL A 120 -0.57 0.19 10.51
C VAL A 120 -1.05 -0.16 9.10
N LYS A 121 -0.27 0.21 8.08
CA LYS A 121 -0.45 -0.17 6.67
C LYS A 121 0.51 -1.31 6.36
N ILE A 122 -0.01 -2.39 5.80
CA ILE A 122 0.74 -3.57 5.37
C ILE A 122 0.49 -3.74 3.88
N SER A 123 1.55 -3.90 3.08
CA SER A 123 1.43 -4.13 1.64
C SER A 123 2.66 -4.87 1.08
N TRP A 124 2.45 -5.64 0.01
CA TRP A 124 3.51 -6.39 -0.70
C TRP A 124 3.89 -5.69 -1.99
N GLN A 125 4.75 -4.69 -1.91
CA GLN A 125 5.14 -3.88 -3.06
C GLN A 125 6.29 -4.53 -3.83
N ALA A 126 6.53 -4.05 -5.05
CA ALA A 126 7.72 -4.42 -5.81
C ALA A 126 8.97 -3.91 -5.11
N LYS A 127 10.02 -4.73 -5.01
CA LYS A 127 11.32 -4.30 -4.48
C LYS A 127 11.95 -3.16 -5.28
N SER A 128 11.62 -3.05 -6.56
CA SER A 128 12.04 -1.97 -7.47
C SER A 128 11.24 -0.67 -7.33
N HIS A 129 10.14 -0.68 -6.57
CA HIS A 129 9.26 0.47 -6.43
C HIS A 129 9.81 1.48 -5.42
N SER A 130 9.62 2.77 -5.67
CA SER A 130 9.85 3.80 -4.63
C SER A 130 8.70 3.75 -3.64
N SER A 131 9.00 3.62 -2.36
CA SER A 131 7.98 3.59 -1.30
C SER A 131 7.33 4.95 -1.12
N GLU A 132 6.12 4.99 -0.55
CA GLU A 132 5.49 6.24 -0.07
C GLU A 132 6.42 7.03 0.88
N LYS A 133 7.25 6.33 1.67
CA LYS A 133 8.26 6.95 2.54
C LYS A 133 9.35 7.69 1.76
N ASP A 134 9.81 7.14 0.63
CA ASP A 134 10.81 7.79 -0.22
C ASP A 134 10.27 9.11 -0.80
N PHE A 135 8.99 9.14 -1.18
CA PHE A 135 8.34 10.37 -1.67
C PHE A 135 8.20 11.42 -0.57
N MET A 136 7.83 11.01 0.65
CA MET A 136 7.77 11.92 1.80
C MET A 136 9.16 12.46 2.18
N ASP A 137 10.22 11.66 2.04
CA ASP A 137 11.59 12.13 2.25
C ASP A 137 12.03 13.14 1.21
N ASP A 138 11.61 12.97 -0.05
CA ASP A 138 11.88 13.95 -1.09
C ASP A 138 11.11 15.27 -0.88
N VAL A 139 9.86 15.19 -0.42
CA VAL A 139 9.11 16.37 0.02
C VAL A 139 9.83 17.07 1.17
N LYS A 140 10.26 16.34 2.20
CA LYS A 140 10.98 16.92 3.34
C LYS A 140 12.25 17.63 2.90
N LYS A 141 13.05 17.01 2.02
CA LYS A 141 14.25 17.65 1.43
C LYS A 141 13.91 18.92 0.65
N ALA A 142 12.76 18.98 -0.03
CA ALA A 142 12.34 20.19 -0.74
C ALA A 142 11.93 21.30 0.24
N VAL A 143 11.20 20.97 1.31
CA VAL A 143 10.84 21.92 2.38
C VAL A 143 12.10 22.50 3.04
N ASP A 144 13.07 21.64 3.37
CA ASP A 144 14.30 22.05 4.04
C ASP A 144 15.20 22.98 3.19
N LYS A 145 15.05 22.94 1.85
CA LYS A 145 15.81 23.80 0.92
C LYS A 145 15.24 25.21 0.80
N ASP A 146 13.92 25.37 0.82
CA ASP A 146 13.23 26.63 0.46
C ASP A 146 12.69 27.42 1.67
N HIS A 147 13.36 27.34 2.83
CA HIS A 147 13.09 28.09 4.07
C HIS A 147 11.79 27.74 4.84
N ALA A 148 11.68 28.29 6.06
CA ALA A 148 10.59 28.09 7.03
C ALA A 148 9.18 28.42 6.51
N SER A 149 9.05 29.14 5.38
CA SER A 149 7.76 29.48 4.78
C SER A 149 6.99 28.28 4.23
N HIS A 150 7.62 27.11 4.13
CA HIS A 150 7.02 25.89 3.58
C HIS A 150 6.67 24.83 4.62
N HIS A 151 6.82 25.12 5.92
CA HIS A 151 6.49 24.14 6.98
C HIS A 151 5.02 23.72 6.99
N TRP A 152 4.11 24.54 6.46
CA TRP A 152 2.68 24.20 6.35
C TRP A 152 2.42 22.93 5.52
N VAL A 153 3.30 22.62 4.55
CA VAL A 153 3.17 21.46 3.65
C VAL A 153 3.01 20.14 4.42
N ALA A 154 3.74 19.99 5.53
CA ALA A 154 3.73 18.77 6.32
C ALA A 154 2.36 18.48 6.97
N ASP A 155 1.55 19.51 7.24
CA ASP A 155 0.21 19.33 7.81
C ASP A 155 -0.79 18.74 6.80
N HIS A 156 -0.48 18.86 5.50
CA HIS A 156 -1.34 18.45 4.40
C HIS A 156 -0.86 17.19 3.67
N LEU A 157 0.14 16.48 4.23
CA LEU A 157 0.69 15.22 3.70
C LEU A 157 0.77 14.13 4.77
N PRO A 158 0.80 12.84 4.42
CA PRO A 158 0.79 11.75 5.39
C PRO A 158 1.98 11.84 6.36
N ASN A 159 1.70 11.73 7.66
CA ASN A 159 2.75 11.69 8.66
C ASN A 159 3.14 10.23 8.94
N ILE A 160 4.26 9.81 8.33
CA ILE A 160 4.82 8.47 8.48
C ILE A 160 5.71 8.46 9.71
N LEU A 161 5.27 7.77 10.76
CA LEU A 161 5.97 7.67 12.04
C LEU A 161 7.06 6.62 12.01
N LEU A 162 6.79 5.50 11.32
CA LEU A 162 7.70 4.37 11.23
C LEU A 162 7.45 3.59 9.94
N SER A 163 8.50 3.03 9.36
CA SER A 163 8.40 2.14 8.22
C SER A 163 9.51 1.10 8.28
N GLN A 164 9.17 -0.15 7.95
CA GLN A 164 10.13 -1.23 7.91
C GLN A 164 9.76 -2.24 6.82
N ASP A 165 10.79 -2.71 6.15
CA ASP A 165 10.71 -3.68 5.06
C ASP A 165 11.08 -5.08 5.54
N PHE A 166 10.33 -6.05 5.06
CA PHE A 166 10.51 -7.45 5.40
C PHE A 166 10.60 -8.28 4.14
N GLU A 167 11.81 -8.76 3.87
CA GLU A 167 12.08 -9.66 2.75
C GLU A 167 11.59 -11.08 3.06
N MET A 168 11.36 -11.85 2.00
CA MET A 168 11.10 -13.27 2.15
C MET A 168 12.39 -14.03 2.49
N ALA A 169 12.24 -15.15 3.20
CA ALA A 169 13.35 -16.03 3.51
C ALA A 169 14.05 -16.51 2.22
N LYS A 170 15.36 -16.73 2.30
CA LYS A 170 16.18 -17.15 1.13
C LYS A 170 15.78 -18.52 0.57
N ASP A 171 15.20 -19.37 1.40
CA ASP A 171 14.73 -20.71 1.05
C ASP A 171 13.21 -20.78 0.84
N SER A 172 12.53 -19.62 0.78
CA SER A 172 11.11 -19.51 0.44
C SER A 172 10.82 -19.95 -1.00
N PRO A 173 9.58 -20.35 -1.32
CA PRO A 173 9.17 -20.64 -2.69
C PRO A 173 9.42 -19.45 -3.62
N GLN A 174 9.15 -18.22 -3.18
CA GLN A 174 9.34 -17.01 -3.98
C GLN A 174 10.81 -16.79 -4.38
N ALA A 175 11.74 -17.07 -3.47
CA ALA A 175 13.18 -17.00 -3.77
C ALA A 175 13.58 -18.05 -4.83
N ARG A 176 13.06 -19.28 -4.71
CA ARG A 176 13.30 -20.36 -5.69
C ARG A 176 12.67 -20.07 -7.05
N LEU A 177 11.47 -19.51 -7.05
CA LEU A 177 10.77 -19.11 -8.27
C LEU A 177 11.52 -18.03 -9.01
N LYS A 178 12.07 -17.05 -8.28
CA LYS A 178 12.95 -16.05 -8.88
C LYS A 178 14.13 -16.70 -9.60
N GLU A 179 14.86 -17.59 -8.94
CA GLU A 179 16.01 -18.28 -9.54
C GLU A 179 15.60 -19.12 -10.76
N TYR A 180 14.47 -19.80 -10.67
CA TYR A 180 13.92 -20.58 -11.77
C TYR A 180 13.57 -19.71 -12.98
N PHE A 181 12.83 -18.61 -12.79
CA PHE A 181 12.42 -17.73 -13.90
C PHE A 181 13.59 -16.92 -14.47
N ASP A 182 14.58 -16.56 -13.66
CA ASP A 182 15.79 -15.89 -14.15
C ASP A 182 16.62 -16.79 -15.09
N THR A 183 16.47 -18.12 -15.03
CA THR A 183 17.24 -19.11 -15.81
C THR A 183 16.41 -19.90 -16.81
N ALA A 184 15.08 -19.75 -16.81
CA ALA A 184 14.18 -20.52 -17.66
C ALA A 184 14.27 -20.13 -19.14
N SER A 185 14.17 -21.11 -20.02
CA SER A 185 13.94 -20.93 -21.45
C SER A 185 12.44 -20.94 -21.75
N TYR A 186 11.94 -19.92 -22.47
CA TYR A 186 10.53 -19.79 -22.81
C TYR A 186 10.27 -20.26 -24.24
N VAL A 187 9.10 -20.86 -24.46
CA VAL A 187 8.72 -21.50 -25.73
C VAL A 187 8.72 -20.51 -26.90
N ASP A 188 8.28 -19.27 -26.65
CA ASP A 188 8.14 -18.24 -27.68
C ASP A 188 9.39 -17.35 -27.83
N GLY A 189 10.49 -17.67 -27.12
CA GLY A 189 11.69 -16.84 -27.08
C GLY A 189 11.57 -15.55 -26.26
N ASP A 190 10.41 -15.32 -25.65
CA ASP A 190 10.18 -14.22 -24.71
C ASP A 190 10.97 -14.38 -23.41
N SER A 191 11.17 -13.28 -22.68
CA SER A 191 11.74 -13.31 -21.34
C SER A 191 10.70 -12.86 -20.31
N PHE A 192 10.46 -13.65 -19.27
CA PHE A 192 9.65 -13.22 -18.14
C PHE A 192 10.56 -12.74 -17.00
N LYS A 193 10.50 -11.45 -16.70
CA LYS A 193 11.28 -10.85 -15.61
C LYS A 193 10.52 -11.00 -14.30
N TYR A 194 11.01 -11.87 -13.42
CA TYR A 194 10.45 -12.02 -12.08
C TYR A 194 10.75 -10.80 -11.20
N GLU A 195 9.70 -10.08 -10.79
CA GLU A 195 9.78 -8.92 -9.90
C GLU A 195 9.52 -9.34 -8.46
N SER A 196 10.57 -9.39 -7.64
CA SER A 196 10.46 -9.73 -6.21
C SER A 196 9.55 -8.74 -5.47
N ARG A 197 8.77 -9.29 -4.54
CA ARG A 197 7.93 -8.52 -3.62
C ARG A 197 8.60 -8.42 -2.24
N VAL A 198 8.38 -7.30 -1.57
CA VAL A 198 8.78 -7.07 -0.18
C VAL A 198 7.54 -6.68 0.62
N CYS A 199 7.41 -7.21 1.83
CA CYS A 199 6.36 -6.79 2.74
C CYS A 199 6.77 -5.48 3.39
N HIS A 200 6.10 -4.40 3.05
CA HIS A 200 6.30 -3.08 3.62
C HIS A 200 5.25 -2.85 4.70
N ILE A 201 5.71 -2.65 5.94
CA ILE A 201 4.86 -2.28 7.07
C ILE A 201 5.18 -0.84 7.45
N MET A 202 4.13 -0.02 7.54
CA MET A 202 4.25 1.40 7.86
C MET A 202 3.26 1.80 8.95
N VAL A 203 3.72 2.59 9.91
CA VAL A 203 2.90 3.22 10.94
C VAL A 203 2.74 4.69 10.58
N ARG A 204 1.49 5.15 10.56
CA ARG A 204 1.15 6.54 10.28
C ARG A 204 0.11 7.06 11.25
N GLU A 205 0.01 8.38 11.36
CA GLU A 205 -1.13 9.01 12.03
C GLU A 205 -2.44 8.61 11.33
N LYS A 206 -3.48 8.39 12.13
CA LYS A 206 -4.82 8.13 11.61
C LYS A 206 -5.38 9.40 10.97
N LEU A 207 -5.88 9.25 9.75
CA LEU A 207 -6.55 10.29 8.99
C LEU A 207 -8.02 9.92 8.81
N TYR A 208 -8.82 10.93 8.49
CA TYR A 208 -10.27 10.77 8.28
C TYR A 208 -10.62 11.11 6.84
N LEU A 209 -11.56 10.39 6.23
CA LEU A 209 -12.01 10.70 4.86
C LEU A 209 -12.56 12.13 4.79
N ILE A 210 -12.26 12.87 3.74
CA ILE A 210 -12.79 14.23 3.58
C ILE A 210 -14.32 14.24 3.61
N THR A 211 -14.95 13.17 3.13
CA THR A 211 -16.40 12.93 3.13
C THR A 211 -17.02 12.71 4.51
N SER A 212 -16.24 12.69 5.60
CA SER A 212 -16.76 12.64 6.96
C SER A 212 -16.91 14.03 7.60
N LEU A 213 -16.47 15.10 6.93
CA LEU A 213 -16.78 16.45 7.37
C LEU A 213 -18.30 16.70 7.27
N CYS A 214 -18.84 17.60 8.08
CA CYS A 214 -20.29 17.91 8.05
C CYS A 214 -20.57 19.36 7.64
N GLU A 215 -19.57 20.25 7.73
CA GLU A 215 -19.74 21.67 7.47
C GLU A 215 -19.17 22.04 6.10
N PRO A 216 -19.95 22.69 5.22
CA PRO A 216 -19.50 23.08 3.89
C PRO A 216 -18.19 23.90 3.88
N ARG A 217 -17.97 24.73 4.91
CA ARG A 217 -16.75 25.51 5.07
C ARG A 217 -15.52 24.63 5.31
N HIS A 218 -15.65 23.60 6.16
CA HIS A 218 -14.56 22.66 6.41
C HIS A 218 -14.24 21.82 5.18
N TYR A 219 -15.27 21.41 4.42
CA TYR A 219 -15.08 20.76 3.12
C TYR A 219 -14.31 21.63 2.14
N ALA A 220 -14.76 22.86 1.93
CA ALA A 220 -14.13 23.79 1.01
C ALA A 220 -12.66 24.05 1.41
N GLN A 221 -12.40 24.22 2.71
CA GLN A 221 -11.05 24.37 3.24
C GLN A 221 -10.20 23.13 2.94
N GLY A 222 -10.69 21.93 3.23
CA GLY A 222 -9.93 20.69 2.99
C GLY A 222 -9.60 20.48 1.52
N ILE A 223 -10.52 20.75 0.61
CA ILE A 223 -10.25 20.68 -0.84
C ILE A 223 -9.23 21.73 -1.26
N PHE A 224 -9.33 22.96 -0.74
CA PHE A 224 -8.39 24.03 -1.04
C PHE A 224 -6.98 23.70 -0.56
N ASP A 225 -6.84 23.18 0.66
CA ASP A 225 -5.58 22.69 1.21
C ASP A 225 -4.94 21.62 0.34
N ILE A 226 -5.74 20.65 -0.12
CA ILE A 226 -5.29 19.56 -0.98
C ILE A 226 -4.80 20.09 -2.33
N LEU A 227 -5.52 21.04 -2.94
CA LEU A 227 -5.09 21.68 -4.19
C LEU A 227 -3.77 22.42 -4.02
N GLN A 228 -3.60 23.16 -2.92
CA GLN A 228 -2.37 23.89 -2.63
C GLN A 228 -1.19 22.94 -2.43
N VAL A 229 -1.33 21.91 -1.58
CA VAL A 229 -0.24 20.98 -1.31
C VAL A 229 0.09 20.13 -2.54
N HIS A 230 -0.91 19.71 -3.31
CA HIS A 230 -0.70 18.97 -4.55
C HIS A 230 0.12 19.79 -5.55
N ARG A 231 -0.21 21.08 -5.73
CA ARG A 231 0.56 21.99 -6.58
C ARG A 231 1.98 22.18 -6.06
N TRP A 232 2.12 22.38 -4.75
CA TRP A 232 3.44 22.57 -4.13
C TRP A 232 4.34 21.35 -4.33
N VAL A 233 3.82 20.13 -4.09
CA VAL A 233 4.52 18.86 -4.26
C VAL A 233 4.97 18.66 -5.71
N TYR A 234 4.13 19.04 -6.67
CA TYR A 234 4.51 19.01 -8.08
C TYR A 234 5.65 19.99 -8.42
N ASP A 235 5.51 21.25 -8.04
CA ASP A 235 6.46 22.30 -8.42
C ASP A 235 7.83 22.15 -7.72
N HIS A 236 7.84 21.80 -6.42
CA HIS A 236 9.04 21.84 -5.58
C HIS A 236 9.65 20.45 -5.33
N ALA A 237 8.80 19.46 -5.02
CA ALA A 237 9.27 18.09 -4.78
C ALA A 237 9.35 17.26 -6.08
N ARG A 238 8.85 17.78 -7.20
CA ARG A 238 8.87 17.15 -8.53
C ARG A 238 8.09 15.83 -8.60
N ILE A 239 7.02 15.69 -7.81
CA ILE A 239 6.23 14.45 -7.70
C ILE A 239 4.85 14.62 -8.37
N ILE A 240 4.40 13.58 -9.08
CA ILE A 240 3.03 13.43 -9.59
C ILE A 240 2.36 12.32 -8.77
N HIS A 241 1.12 12.55 -8.31
CA HIS A 241 0.43 11.67 -7.38
C HIS A 241 -0.06 10.38 -8.05
N ARG A 242 -0.72 10.52 -9.20
CA ARG A 242 -1.18 9.46 -10.12
C ARG A 242 -2.31 8.55 -9.66
N ASP A 243 -2.71 8.65 -8.39
CA ASP A 243 -3.86 7.94 -7.84
C ASP A 243 -4.80 8.86 -7.05
N ILE A 244 -5.15 10.01 -7.64
CA ILE A 244 -6.16 10.88 -7.04
C ILE A 244 -7.51 10.14 -7.03
N SER A 245 -8.08 10.00 -5.83
CA SER A 245 -9.37 9.33 -5.63
C SER A 245 -10.04 9.85 -4.36
N MET A 246 -11.35 9.68 -4.24
CA MET A 246 -12.10 10.12 -3.07
C MET A 246 -11.62 9.48 -1.76
N THR A 247 -11.01 8.29 -1.81
CA THR A 247 -10.43 7.63 -0.63
C THR A 247 -9.09 8.20 -0.21
N ASN A 248 -8.41 8.92 -1.11
CA ASN A 248 -7.08 9.50 -0.89
C ASN A 248 -7.16 10.99 -0.49
N LEU A 249 -8.34 11.61 -0.62
CA LEU A 249 -8.62 12.92 -0.05
C LEU A 249 -9.08 12.75 1.40
N MET A 250 -8.21 13.13 2.33
CA MET A 250 -8.43 12.96 3.76
C MET A 250 -8.34 14.30 4.49
N TRP A 251 -8.53 14.28 5.80
CA TRP A 251 -8.34 15.43 6.67
C TRP A 251 -7.83 15.01 8.04
N ARG A 252 -7.27 15.99 8.76
CA ARG A 252 -6.94 15.90 10.19
C ARG A 252 -7.27 17.22 10.88
N LYS A 253 -7.22 17.23 12.21
CA LYS A 253 -7.33 18.45 13.02
C LYS A 253 -5.99 18.79 13.65
N ARG A 254 -5.46 19.98 13.38
CA ARG A 254 -4.23 20.51 14.00
C ARG A 254 -4.56 21.81 14.72
N ASN A 255 -4.28 21.89 16.02
CA ASN A 255 -4.47 23.12 16.82
C ASN A 255 -5.88 23.74 16.68
N GLY A 256 -6.91 22.91 16.57
CA GLY A 256 -8.30 23.39 16.38
C GLY A 256 -8.73 23.58 14.93
N VAL A 257 -7.79 23.57 13.97
CA VAL A 257 -8.02 23.85 12.55
C VAL A 257 -8.12 22.56 11.74
N ILE A 258 -9.04 22.53 10.78
CA ILE A 258 -9.16 21.44 9.81
C ILE A 258 -8.08 21.62 8.75
N CYS A 259 -7.31 20.57 8.50
CA CYS A 259 -6.31 20.52 7.44
C CYS A 259 -6.70 19.41 6.46
N GLY A 260 -6.91 19.76 5.19
CA GLY A 260 -7.03 18.77 4.13
C GLY A 260 -5.70 18.06 3.90
N VAL A 261 -5.72 16.76 3.67
CA VAL A 261 -4.53 15.91 3.52
C VAL A 261 -4.65 15.10 2.24
N LEU A 262 -3.67 15.25 1.35
CA LEU A 262 -3.53 14.35 0.21
C LEU A 262 -2.77 13.10 0.68
N ASN A 263 -3.38 11.92 0.59
CA ASN A 263 -2.83 10.68 1.12
C ASN A 263 -2.55 9.65 0.02
N ASP A 264 -1.67 8.69 0.30
CA ASP A 264 -1.37 7.51 -0.52
C ASP A 264 -0.52 7.78 -1.78
N PHE A 265 0.77 8.01 -1.57
CA PHE A 265 1.76 8.23 -2.64
C PHE A 265 2.37 6.93 -3.19
N ASP A 266 1.79 5.77 -2.88
CA ASP A 266 2.34 4.48 -3.32
C ASP A 266 2.38 4.33 -4.85
N LEU A 267 1.54 5.02 -5.62
CA LEU A 267 1.53 4.97 -7.09
C LEU A 267 2.22 6.18 -7.75
N SER A 268 2.81 7.06 -6.94
CA SER A 268 3.42 8.29 -7.40
C SER A 268 4.69 8.05 -8.22
N SER A 269 5.11 9.09 -8.94
CA SER A 269 6.39 9.09 -9.65
C SER A 269 7.02 10.47 -9.67
N ARG A 270 8.34 10.51 -9.83
CA ARG A 270 9.09 11.76 -10.03
C ARG A 270 9.00 12.16 -11.49
N HIS A 271 8.55 13.38 -11.81
CA HIS A 271 8.29 13.78 -13.19
C HIS A 271 9.53 14.15 -14.00
N ASP A 272 10.68 14.30 -13.33
CA ASP A 272 11.99 14.56 -13.93
C ASP A 272 12.74 13.26 -14.30
N ARG A 273 12.20 12.10 -13.94
CA ARG A 273 12.81 10.79 -14.22
C ARG A 273 11.88 9.96 -15.11
N GLU A 274 12.32 9.70 -16.33
CA GLU A 274 11.71 8.65 -17.14
C GLU A 274 11.84 7.33 -16.40
N SER A 275 10.71 6.80 -15.94
CA SER A 275 10.64 5.50 -15.28
C SER A 275 9.56 4.67 -15.98
N ALA A 276 9.81 3.37 -16.11
CA ALA A 276 8.83 2.44 -16.69
C ALA A 276 7.48 2.47 -15.95
N SER A 277 7.46 2.93 -14.69
CA SER A 277 6.20 3.14 -13.96
C SER A 277 5.36 4.26 -14.57
N ALA A 278 5.95 5.32 -15.15
CA ALA A 278 5.22 6.46 -15.74
C ALA A 278 4.31 6.07 -16.92
N LEU A 279 4.61 4.93 -17.55
CA LEU A 279 3.86 4.32 -18.66
C LEU A 279 2.93 3.20 -18.20
N ARG A 280 2.69 3.01 -16.90
CA ARG A 280 1.70 2.06 -16.40
C ARG A 280 0.39 2.78 -16.10
N ARG A 281 -0.74 2.19 -16.51
CA ARG A 281 -2.07 2.71 -16.18
C ARG A 281 -2.24 2.56 -14.68
N THR A 282 -2.15 3.69 -13.98
CA THR A 282 -2.34 3.82 -12.54
C THR A 282 -3.48 4.77 -12.29
N GLY A 283 -4.24 4.54 -11.23
CA GLY A 283 -5.38 5.37 -10.85
C GLY A 283 -6.66 4.56 -10.71
N MET A 284 -7.58 5.10 -9.91
CA MET A 284 -8.87 4.49 -9.65
C MET A 284 -9.87 4.85 -10.77
N GLY A 285 -10.35 3.82 -11.48
CA GLY A 285 -11.15 3.89 -12.71
C GLY A 285 -12.13 5.07 -12.85
N PRO A 286 -13.09 5.28 -11.93
CA PRO A 286 -14.08 6.37 -12.05
C PRO A 286 -13.50 7.78 -11.97
N TYR A 287 -12.27 7.94 -11.47
CA TYR A 287 -11.61 9.25 -11.35
C TYR A 287 -10.55 9.47 -12.43
N LEU A 288 -10.14 8.41 -13.13
CA LEU A 288 -9.03 8.45 -14.07
C LEU A 288 -9.30 9.45 -15.22
N ALA A 289 -8.29 10.26 -15.54
CA ALA A 289 -8.35 11.19 -16.68
C ALA A 289 -8.68 10.48 -18.00
N CYS A 290 -9.46 11.14 -18.86
CA CYS A 290 -10.00 10.58 -20.09
C CYS A 290 -8.90 10.05 -21.02
N ASP A 291 -7.77 10.73 -21.09
CA ASP A 291 -6.63 10.32 -21.93
C ASP A 291 -5.95 9.04 -21.44
N LEU A 292 -6.01 8.74 -20.14
CA LEU A 292 -5.44 7.53 -19.55
C LEU A 292 -6.34 6.29 -19.75
N LEU A 293 -7.57 6.47 -20.26
CA LEU A 293 -8.49 5.39 -20.62
C LEU A 293 -8.25 4.83 -22.03
N LYS A 294 -7.42 5.50 -22.85
CA LYS A 294 -7.10 5.09 -24.22
C LYS A 294 -6.19 3.86 -24.24
N GLU A 295 -6.25 3.06 -25.31
CA GLU A 295 -5.39 1.88 -25.51
C GLU A 295 -3.91 2.26 -25.58
N ASP A 296 -3.59 3.29 -26.36
CA ASP A 296 -2.28 3.94 -26.32
C ASP A 296 -2.19 4.78 -25.05
N LEU A 297 -1.36 4.34 -24.11
CA LEU A 297 -1.32 4.88 -22.77
C LEU A 297 -0.30 6.04 -22.70
N PRO A 298 -0.76 7.30 -22.62
CA PRO A 298 0.17 8.42 -22.54
C PRO A 298 0.89 8.42 -21.19
N VAL A 299 2.04 9.08 -21.16
CA VAL A 299 2.74 9.39 -19.90
C VAL A 299 1.81 10.14 -18.97
N HIS A 300 1.72 9.68 -17.72
CA HIS A 300 0.92 10.37 -16.71
C HIS A 300 1.58 11.72 -16.36
N ILE A 301 0.89 12.82 -16.63
CA ILE A 301 1.35 14.19 -16.34
C ILE A 301 0.42 14.91 -15.37
N TYR A 302 0.88 16.00 -14.76
CA TYR A 302 0.15 16.76 -13.72
C TYR A 302 -1.30 17.11 -14.06
N ARG A 303 -1.61 17.42 -15.33
CA ARG A 303 -2.99 17.75 -15.73
C ARG A 303 -3.96 16.58 -15.48
N HIS A 304 -3.48 15.33 -15.54
CA HIS A 304 -4.31 14.15 -15.30
C HIS A 304 -4.69 14.03 -13.83
N ASP A 305 -3.79 14.38 -12.89
CA ASP A 305 -4.13 14.48 -11.48
C ASP A 305 -5.16 15.60 -11.26
N ILE A 306 -5.03 16.75 -11.92
CA ILE A 306 -6.02 17.84 -11.84
C ILE A 306 -7.39 17.43 -12.40
N GLU A 307 -7.44 16.75 -13.53
CA GLU A 307 -8.68 16.19 -14.09
C GLU A 307 -9.30 15.18 -13.13
N SER A 308 -8.48 14.36 -12.48
CA SER A 308 -8.95 13.41 -11.46
C SER A 308 -9.52 14.13 -10.23
N ILE A 309 -8.91 15.23 -9.78
CA ILE A 309 -9.48 16.07 -8.70
C ILE A 309 -10.82 16.64 -9.14
N PHE A 310 -10.93 17.13 -10.38
CA PHE A 310 -12.20 17.62 -10.93
C PHE A 310 -13.28 16.52 -10.95
N ASN A 311 -12.95 15.31 -11.40
CA ASN A 311 -13.86 14.16 -11.40
C ASN A 311 -14.33 13.81 -9.98
N VAL A 312 -13.44 13.83 -8.99
CA VAL A 312 -13.80 13.63 -7.58
C VAL A 312 -14.81 14.70 -7.13
N LEU A 313 -14.57 15.98 -7.43
CA LEU A 313 -15.47 17.07 -7.05
C LEU A 313 -16.85 16.94 -7.70
N VAL A 314 -16.92 16.58 -8.98
CA VAL A 314 -18.20 16.33 -9.67
C VAL A 314 -18.98 15.20 -9.00
N LEU A 315 -18.32 14.08 -8.72
CA LEU A 315 -18.96 12.93 -8.06
C LEU A 315 -19.43 13.26 -6.64
N LEU A 316 -18.66 14.06 -5.89
CA LEU A 316 -19.05 14.55 -4.57
C LEU A 316 -20.30 15.44 -4.64
N CYS A 317 -20.35 16.37 -5.61
CA CYS A 317 -21.52 17.22 -5.81
C CYS A 317 -22.76 16.42 -6.22
N CYS A 318 -22.61 15.37 -7.02
CA CYS A 318 -23.73 14.53 -7.43
C CYS A 318 -24.21 13.56 -6.34
N SER A 319 -23.33 13.17 -5.40
CA SER A 319 -23.66 12.19 -4.35
C SER A 319 -24.32 12.83 -3.12
N ASN A 320 -24.08 14.11 -2.87
CA ASN A 320 -24.77 14.86 -1.81
C ASN A 320 -26.15 15.29 -2.32
N LYS A 321 -27.18 14.49 -2.05
CA LYS A 321 -28.57 14.92 -2.23
C LYS A 321 -28.84 16.09 -1.29
N VAL A 322 -29.18 17.24 -1.87
CA VAL A 322 -29.64 18.46 -1.19
C VAL A 322 -30.83 18.18 -0.28
#